data_AF-A0A6A5G6R1-F1
#
_entry.id   AF-A0A6A5G6R1-F1
#
_cell.length_a   1.000
_cell.length_b   1.000
_cell.length_c   1.000
_cell.angle_alpha   90.00
_cell.angle_beta   90.00
_cell.angle_gamma   90.00
#
_symmetry.space_group_name_H-M   'P 1'
#
loop_
_entity.id
_entity.type
_entity.pdbx_description
1 polymer ?
#
loop_
_entity_poly.entity_id
_entity_poly.type
_entity_poly.pdbx_seq_one_letter_code
_entity_poly.pdbx_strand_id
1 'polypeptide(L)'
;MASFSVNPNDYSAPEPMINSNNYPKTEPPEATKLTFVDAALQYIKLVDNIVDETEALKFLDLVEDWMPMKRKQVKKKEIKRREALVANISNDPHDPRKKKFQKCLSRYRILVSRCKSLKRHEPNLKWESIEKIEKELEGYQTIEQFDQFWKRLVEMESFISRLEFRIHFGFLLALKKPFVSAKTCICNCLKRVSSQ
;
A
#
# COMPACT_ATOMS: atom_id res chain seq x y z
N MET A 1 -19.12 -23.42 70.40
CA MET A 1 -18.64 -24.31 69.32
C MET A 1 -18.11 -23.41 68.22
N ALA A 2 -16.87 -22.90 68.32
CA ALA A 2 -15.60 -23.55 67.97
C ALA A 2 -15.48 -23.87 66.46
N SER A 3 -14.68 -23.03 65.79
CA SER A 3 -14.28 -23.03 64.37
C SER A 3 -13.59 -24.31 63.94
N PHE A 4 -13.65 -24.67 62.66
CA PHE A 4 -12.52 -25.29 61.95
C PHE A 4 -12.53 -24.93 60.46
N SER A 5 -11.46 -24.24 60.06
CA SER A 5 -10.99 -24.01 58.70
C SER A 5 -10.22 -25.24 58.24
N VAL A 6 -10.41 -25.70 57.00
CA VAL A 6 -9.49 -26.66 56.36
C VAL A 6 -9.26 -26.27 54.91
N ASN A 7 -8.03 -25.83 54.68
CA ASN A 7 -7.33 -25.74 53.39
C ASN A 7 -7.32 -27.10 52.68
N PRO A 8 -7.37 -27.10 51.34
CA PRO A 8 -6.78 -28.16 50.54
C PRO A 8 -5.56 -27.60 49.80
N ASN A 9 -4.46 -27.43 50.53
CA ASN A 9 -3.12 -27.56 49.96
C ASN A 9 -2.58 -28.87 50.51
N ASP A 10 -2.72 -29.94 49.74
CA ASP A 10 -1.90 -31.15 49.89
C ASP A 10 -2.11 -32.06 48.68
N TYR A 11 -1.48 -31.69 47.56
CA TYR A 11 -0.91 -32.66 46.62
C TYR A 11 0.33 -32.00 46.01
N SER A 12 1.46 -32.13 46.70
CA SER A 12 2.77 -31.95 46.09
C SER A 12 3.21 -33.26 45.47
N ALA A 13 3.33 -33.29 44.15
CA ALA A 13 4.28 -34.16 43.45
C ALA A 13 5.24 -33.22 42.69
N PRO A 14 6.57 -33.39 42.82
CA PRO A 14 7.53 -32.46 42.24
C PRO A 14 7.63 -32.71 40.73
N GLU A 15 7.14 -31.76 39.93
CA GLU A 15 7.42 -31.77 38.49
C GLU A 15 8.89 -31.42 38.24
N PRO A 16 9.60 -32.19 37.40
CA PRO A 16 11.00 -31.96 37.12
C PRO A 16 11.19 -30.61 36.45
N MET A 17 12.04 -29.78 37.06
CA MET A 17 12.55 -28.56 36.45
C MET A 17 13.35 -28.92 35.19
N ILE A 18 12.68 -28.93 34.04
CA ILE A 18 13.35 -28.85 32.75
C ILE A 18 13.82 -27.40 32.62
N ASN A 19 15.08 -27.21 32.97
CA ASN A 19 15.85 -26.00 32.74
C ASN A 19 16.00 -25.78 31.22
N SER A 20 14.97 -25.24 30.57
CA SER A 20 14.93 -24.95 29.13
C SER A 20 15.65 -23.63 28.78
N ASN A 21 16.81 -23.39 29.38
CA ASN A 21 17.63 -22.19 29.15
C ASN A 21 18.89 -22.47 28.33
N ASN A 22 18.89 -23.50 27.48
CA ASN A 22 19.95 -23.70 26.47
C ASN A 22 19.35 -23.91 25.08
N TYR A 23 18.60 -22.91 24.60
CA TYR A 23 18.66 -22.60 23.18
C TYR A 23 19.66 -21.44 23.04
N PRO A 24 20.67 -21.52 22.17
CA PRO A 24 21.42 -20.32 21.83
C PRO A 24 20.39 -19.28 21.41
N LYS A 25 20.34 -18.15 22.14
CA LYS A 25 19.70 -16.93 21.64
C LYS A 25 20.52 -16.55 20.41
N THR A 26 20.17 -17.12 19.27
CA THR A 26 20.57 -16.58 17.99
C THR A 26 19.88 -15.23 17.95
N GLU A 27 20.63 -14.17 18.17
CA GLU A 27 20.16 -12.82 17.87
C GLU A 27 19.55 -12.87 16.47
N PRO A 28 18.29 -12.40 16.31
CA PRO A 28 17.69 -12.39 14.98
C PRO A 28 18.65 -11.62 14.09
N PRO A 29 19.15 -12.21 12.98
CA PRO A 29 20.14 -11.56 12.15
C PRO A 29 19.61 -10.17 11.82
N GLU A 30 20.46 -9.15 12.02
CA GLU A 30 20.12 -7.76 11.70
C GLU A 30 19.40 -7.76 10.35
N ALA A 31 18.12 -7.37 10.39
CA ALA A 31 17.23 -7.52 9.24
C ALA A 31 17.82 -6.71 8.10
N THR A 32 18.56 -7.39 7.23
CA THR A 32 19.23 -6.78 6.10
C THR A 32 18.10 -6.21 5.26
N LYS A 33 18.05 -4.88 5.11
CA LYS A 33 17.01 -4.24 4.29
C LYS A 33 17.31 -4.58 2.83
N LEU A 34 16.81 -5.73 2.40
CA LEU A 34 16.89 -6.16 1.03
C LEU A 34 15.99 -5.28 0.17
N THR A 35 16.51 -4.89 -1.00
CA THR A 35 15.65 -4.29 -2.02
C THR A 35 14.67 -5.34 -2.54
N PHE A 36 13.58 -4.90 -3.18
CA PHE A 36 12.62 -5.82 -3.79
C PHE A 36 13.30 -6.81 -4.75
N VAL A 37 14.25 -6.33 -5.54
CA VAL A 37 14.97 -7.13 -6.54
C VAL A 37 15.85 -8.18 -5.85
N ASP A 38 16.60 -7.79 -4.82
CA ASP A 38 17.47 -8.72 -4.09
C ASP A 38 16.66 -9.80 -3.36
N ALA A 39 15.52 -9.43 -2.77
CA ALA A 39 14.64 -10.38 -2.10
C ALA A 39 14.00 -11.37 -3.09
N ALA A 40 13.59 -10.89 -4.27
CA ALA A 40 13.04 -11.76 -5.32
C ALA A 40 14.10 -12.74 -5.86
N LEU A 41 15.33 -12.27 -6.07
CA LEU A 41 16.43 -13.12 -6.51
C LEU A 41 16.83 -14.16 -5.47
N GLN A 42 16.81 -13.82 -4.18
CA GLN A 42 17.04 -14.79 -3.11
C GLN A 42 15.92 -15.83 -3.01
N TYR A 43 14.67 -15.41 -3.20
CA TYR A 43 13.54 -16.32 -3.24
C TYR A 43 13.65 -17.35 -4.38
N ILE A 44 13.99 -16.90 -5.59
CA ILE A 44 14.19 -17.77 -6.75
C ILE A 44 15.30 -18.80 -6.47
N LYS A 45 16.45 -18.33 -5.96
CA LYS A 45 17.56 -19.22 -5.60
C LYS A 45 17.18 -20.25 -4.53
N LEU A 46 16.35 -19.87 -3.55
CA LEU A 46 15.89 -20.80 -2.52
C LEU A 46 15.00 -21.90 -3.11
N VAL A 47 14.10 -21.55 -4.03
CA VAL A 47 13.24 -22.52 -4.73
C VAL A 47 14.07 -23.45 -5.61
N ASP A 48 15.02 -22.91 -6.36
CA ASP A 48 15.90 -23.68 -7.26
C ASP A 48 16.85 -24.65 -6.50
N ASN A 49 17.15 -24.35 -5.24
CA ASN A 49 18.01 -25.18 -4.39
C ASN A 49 17.25 -26.35 -3.73
N ILE A 50 15.92 -26.42 -3.85
CA ILE A 50 15.15 -27.56 -3.34
C ILE A 50 15.24 -28.67 -4.38
N VAL A 51 16.00 -29.71 -4.06
CA VAL A 51 16.32 -30.82 -4.98
C VAL A 51 15.12 -31.76 -5.20
N ASP A 52 14.22 -31.87 -4.23
CA ASP A 52 12.98 -32.66 -4.35
C ASP A 52 11.84 -31.80 -4.87
N GLU A 53 11.36 -32.09 -6.08
CA GLU A 53 10.24 -31.39 -6.72
C GLU A 53 8.96 -31.42 -5.86
N THR A 54 8.73 -32.49 -5.11
CA THR A 54 7.56 -32.64 -4.23
C THR A 54 7.64 -31.69 -3.04
N GLU A 55 8.83 -31.48 -2.51
CA GLU A 55 9.10 -30.57 -1.41
C GLU A 55 9.11 -29.11 -1.87
N ALA A 56 9.59 -28.86 -3.09
CA ALA A 56 9.51 -27.54 -3.74
C ALA A 56 8.06 -27.10 -3.94
N LEU A 57 7.18 -28.00 -4.40
CA LEU A 57 5.74 -27.72 -4.54
C LEU A 57 5.08 -27.39 -3.21
N LYS A 58 5.35 -28.16 -2.14
CA LYS A 58 4.82 -27.87 -0.79
C LYS A 58 5.30 -26.53 -0.24
N PHE A 59 6.55 -26.15 -0.53
CA PHE A 59 7.08 -24.85 -0.17
C PHE A 59 6.36 -23.72 -0.91
N LEU A 60 6.11 -23.88 -2.21
CA LEU A 60 5.36 -22.91 -3.01
C LEU A 60 3.91 -22.74 -2.51
N ASP A 61 3.21 -23.85 -2.21
CA ASP A 61 1.86 -23.83 -1.63
C ASP A 61 1.85 -23.06 -0.30
N LEU A 62 2.82 -23.34 0.57
CA LEU A 62 2.96 -22.65 1.85
C LEU A 62 3.15 -21.13 1.66
N VAL A 63 3.99 -20.73 0.71
CA VAL A 63 4.23 -19.30 0.40
C VAL A 63 2.97 -18.65 -0.17
N GLU A 64 2.26 -19.36 -1.04
CA GLU A 64 1.01 -18.89 -1.66
C GLU A 64 -0.07 -18.63 -0.60
N ASP A 65 -0.18 -19.47 0.43
CA ASP A 65 -1.10 -19.28 1.56
C ASP A 65 -0.65 -18.17 2.53
N TRP A 66 0.65 -18.03 2.76
CA TRP A 66 1.19 -17.07 3.72
C TRP A 66 1.16 -15.62 3.21
N MET A 67 1.32 -15.43 1.90
CA MET A 67 1.37 -14.11 1.26
C MET A 67 0.06 -13.29 1.44
N PRO A 68 -1.14 -13.85 1.25
CA PRO A 68 -2.41 -13.21 1.61
C PRO A 68 -2.49 -12.80 3.08
N MET A 69 -2.04 -13.66 4.02
CA MET A 69 -2.07 -13.36 5.45
C MET A 69 -1.12 -12.19 5.79
N LYS A 70 0.10 -12.20 5.28
CA LYS A 70 1.05 -11.09 5.44
C LYS A 70 0.52 -9.80 4.84
N ARG A 71 -0.08 -9.83 3.65
CA ARG A 71 -0.74 -8.67 3.04
C ARG A 71 -1.85 -8.12 3.91
N LYS A 72 -2.71 -8.98 4.49
CA LYS A 72 -3.77 -8.57 5.44
C LYS A 72 -3.18 -7.95 6.70
N GLN A 73 -2.11 -8.51 7.27
CA GLN A 73 -1.44 -7.96 8.46
C GLN A 73 -0.80 -6.60 8.19
N VAL A 74 -0.12 -6.42 7.05
CA VAL A 74 0.46 -5.13 6.66
C VAL A 74 -0.65 -4.09 6.49
N LYS A 75 -1.75 -4.43 5.80
CA LYS A 75 -2.93 -3.55 5.68
C LYS A 75 -3.53 -3.21 7.05
N LYS A 76 -3.68 -4.19 7.95
CA LYS A 76 -4.22 -3.97 9.31
C LYS A 76 -3.30 -3.09 10.16
N LYS A 77 -1.98 -3.25 10.05
CA LYS A 77 -0.98 -2.38 10.73
C LYS A 77 -1.00 -0.96 10.16
N GLU A 78 -1.14 -0.83 8.85
CA GLU A 78 -1.26 0.47 8.17
C GLU A 78 -2.57 1.19 8.54
N ILE A 79 -3.70 0.46 8.58
CA ILE A 79 -4.98 1.00 9.06
C ILE A 79 -4.86 1.44 10.52
N LYS A 80 -4.31 0.61 11.41
CA LYS A 80 -4.06 1.00 12.81
C LYS A 80 -3.13 2.20 12.94
N ARG A 81 -2.11 2.33 12.09
CA ARG A 81 -1.25 3.53 12.04
C ARG A 81 -2.04 4.77 11.62
N ARG A 82 -2.92 4.65 10.63
CA ARG A 82 -3.79 5.74 10.19
C ARG A 82 -4.81 6.11 11.26
N GLU A 83 -5.41 5.14 11.92
CA GLU A 83 -6.32 5.34 13.05
C GLU A 83 -5.62 6.00 14.24
N ALA A 84 -4.40 5.57 14.57
CA ALA A 84 -3.58 6.19 15.61
C ALA A 84 -3.14 7.61 15.21
N LEU A 85 -2.85 7.86 13.93
CA LEU A 85 -2.56 9.19 13.42
C LEU A 85 -3.80 10.09 13.53
N VAL A 86 -4.99 9.59 13.18
CA VAL A 86 -6.26 10.30 13.33
C VAL A 86 -6.59 10.55 14.81
N ALA A 87 -6.35 9.58 15.69
CA ALA A 87 -6.54 9.71 17.13
C ALA A 87 -5.54 10.70 17.77
N ASN A 88 -4.29 10.72 17.32
CA ASN A 88 -3.30 11.72 17.78
C ASN A 88 -3.59 13.12 17.22
N ILE A 89 -4.18 13.22 16.03
CA ILE A 89 -4.75 14.47 15.50
C ILE A 89 -5.99 14.89 16.33
N SER A 90 -6.70 13.94 16.95
CA SER A 90 -7.90 14.17 17.75
C SER A 90 -7.65 14.73 19.17
N ASN A 91 -6.40 14.88 19.60
CA ASN A 91 -6.08 15.46 20.93
C ASN A 91 -6.01 17.00 20.93
N ASP A 92 -6.44 17.67 19.87
CA ASP A 92 -6.75 19.11 19.91
C ASP A 92 -7.92 19.44 18.95
N PRO A 93 -9.18 19.23 19.37
CA PRO A 93 -10.33 19.22 18.47
C PRO A 93 -10.89 20.60 18.09
N HIS A 94 -10.23 21.72 18.41
CA HIS A 94 -10.83 23.05 18.20
C HIS A 94 -10.00 24.10 17.48
N ASP A 95 -8.91 23.73 16.79
CA ASP A 95 -8.32 24.64 15.78
C ASP A 95 -8.87 24.34 14.37
N PRO A 96 -9.93 25.03 13.91
CA PRO A 96 -10.46 24.88 12.56
C PRO A 96 -9.41 25.15 11.47
N ARG A 97 -8.39 25.96 11.77
CA ARG A 97 -7.28 26.25 10.87
C ARG A 97 -6.38 25.03 10.69
N LYS A 98 -6.01 24.34 11.78
CA LYS A 98 -5.19 23.12 11.73
C LYS A 98 -5.86 22.01 10.91
N LYS A 99 -7.18 21.87 11.04
CA LYS A 99 -7.98 20.94 10.21
C LYS A 99 -7.97 21.33 8.73
N LYS A 100 -8.15 22.61 8.41
CA LYS A 100 -8.09 23.13 7.02
C LYS A 100 -6.70 22.96 6.41
N PHE A 101 -5.65 23.26 7.17
CA PHE A 101 -4.26 23.05 6.81
C PHE A 101 -3.99 21.61 6.39
N GLN A 102 -4.30 20.64 7.27
CA GLN A 102 -4.07 19.22 6.97
C GLN A 102 -4.87 18.76 5.76
N LYS A 103 -6.12 19.22 5.61
CA LYS A 103 -6.98 18.88 4.47
C LYS A 103 -6.40 19.41 3.15
N CYS A 104 -5.95 20.66 3.12
CA CYS A 104 -5.34 21.27 1.94
C CYS A 104 -4.04 20.57 1.55
N LEU A 105 -3.14 20.37 2.52
CA LEU A 105 -1.84 19.74 2.28
C LEU A 105 -1.98 18.28 1.83
N SER A 106 -2.87 17.51 2.46
CA SER A 106 -3.12 16.11 2.07
C SER A 106 -3.62 16.01 0.64
N ARG A 107 -4.55 16.90 0.24
CA ARG A 107 -5.10 16.90 -1.12
C ARG A 107 -4.07 17.38 -2.14
N TYR A 108 -3.23 18.35 -1.80
CA TYR A 108 -2.12 18.76 -2.64
C TYR A 108 -1.11 17.62 -2.89
N ARG A 109 -0.77 16.83 -1.86
CA ARG A 109 0.10 15.65 -2.01
C ARG A 109 -0.47 14.63 -3.00
N ILE A 110 -1.80 14.41 -2.97
CA ILE A 110 -2.49 13.55 -3.94
C ILE A 110 -2.38 14.13 -5.36
N LEU A 111 -2.62 15.44 -5.52
CA LEU A 111 -2.47 16.12 -6.81
C LEU A 111 -1.04 15.95 -7.36
N VAL A 112 -0.01 16.21 -6.56
CA VAL A 112 1.40 16.03 -6.98
C VAL A 112 1.68 14.59 -7.43
N SER A 113 1.12 13.59 -6.75
CA SER A 113 1.26 12.19 -7.16
C SER A 113 0.65 11.94 -8.55
N ARG A 114 -0.53 12.53 -8.83
CA ARG A 114 -1.16 12.47 -10.17
C ARG A 114 -0.34 13.20 -11.22
N CYS A 115 0.20 14.37 -10.89
CA CYS A 115 1.07 15.09 -11.82
C CYS A 115 2.35 14.31 -12.15
N LYS A 116 2.94 13.62 -11.16
CA LYS A 116 4.11 12.75 -11.35
C LYS A 116 3.83 11.60 -12.33
N SER A 117 2.69 10.93 -12.22
CA SER A 117 2.33 9.86 -13.17
C SER A 117 2.11 10.38 -14.59
N LEU A 118 1.58 11.60 -14.71
CA LEU A 118 1.32 12.25 -16.00
C LEU A 118 2.54 12.88 -16.66
N LYS A 119 3.64 13.09 -15.94
CA LYS A 119 4.84 13.75 -16.47
C LYS A 119 5.43 13.11 -17.73
N ARG A 120 5.20 11.80 -17.93
CA ARG A 120 5.61 11.08 -19.15
C ARG A 120 4.81 11.52 -20.39
N HIS A 121 3.55 11.90 -20.19
CA HIS A 121 2.64 12.31 -21.26
C HIS A 121 2.62 13.82 -21.46
N GLU A 122 2.84 14.60 -20.41
CA GLU A 122 2.90 16.06 -20.45
C GLU A 122 4.16 16.57 -19.72
N PRO A 123 5.31 16.69 -20.42
CA PRO A 123 6.59 17.07 -19.81
C PRO A 123 6.59 18.50 -19.25
N ASN A 124 5.75 19.37 -19.81
CA ASN A 124 5.61 20.77 -19.41
C ASN A 124 4.78 20.94 -18.14
N LEU A 125 4.25 19.85 -17.58
CA LEU A 125 3.47 19.90 -16.35
C LEU A 125 4.37 20.31 -15.18
N LYS A 126 4.09 21.50 -14.64
CA LYS A 126 4.78 22.06 -13.47
C LYS A 126 3.86 22.01 -12.26
N TRP A 127 4.44 21.72 -11.12
CA TRP A 127 3.81 21.84 -9.81
C TRP A 127 4.86 22.35 -8.82
N GLU A 128 4.40 22.96 -7.75
CA GLU A 128 5.26 23.45 -6.68
C GLU A 128 5.73 22.30 -5.78
N SER A 129 6.86 22.46 -5.11
CA SER A 129 7.32 21.43 -4.18
C SER A 129 6.39 21.35 -2.97
N ILE A 130 6.30 20.16 -2.37
CA ILE A 130 5.41 19.94 -1.22
C ILE A 130 5.85 20.85 -0.06
N GLU A 131 7.15 21.02 0.13
CA GLU A 131 7.74 21.86 1.18
C GLU A 131 7.41 23.35 0.98
N LYS A 132 7.34 23.81 -0.27
CA LYS A 132 6.98 25.20 -0.58
C LYS A 132 5.52 25.47 -0.26
N ILE A 133 4.62 24.57 -0.63
CA ILE A 133 3.19 24.68 -0.31
C ILE A 133 2.95 24.50 1.19
N GLU A 134 3.68 23.62 1.86
CA GLU A 134 3.59 23.45 3.30
C GLU A 134 3.94 24.76 4.03
N LYS A 135 5.04 25.43 3.64
CA LYS A 135 5.39 26.76 4.15
C LYS A 135 4.36 27.84 3.83
N GLU A 136 3.79 27.84 2.61
CA GLU A 136 2.72 28.78 2.24
C GLU A 136 1.51 28.62 3.17
N LEU A 137 1.07 27.37 3.37
CA LEU A 137 -0.08 27.03 4.20
C LEU A 137 0.18 27.30 5.70
N GLU A 138 1.41 27.10 6.18
CA GLU A 138 1.82 27.46 7.56
C GLU A 138 1.73 28.97 7.79
N GLY A 139 1.99 29.78 6.76
CA GLY A 139 1.89 31.24 6.81
C GLY A 139 0.46 31.79 6.84
N TYR A 140 -0.56 30.95 6.64
CA TYR A 140 -1.95 31.40 6.61
C TYR A 140 -2.47 31.69 8.03
N GLN A 141 -3.05 32.88 8.17
CA GLN A 141 -3.60 33.37 9.43
C GLN A 141 -5.12 33.21 9.49
N THR A 142 -5.82 33.22 8.34
CA THR A 142 -7.29 33.14 8.29
C THR A 142 -7.79 31.92 7.51
N ILE A 143 -9.05 31.53 7.76
CA ILE A 143 -9.67 30.38 7.09
C ILE A 143 -9.91 30.67 5.60
N GLU A 144 -10.19 31.92 5.25
CA GLU A 144 -10.45 32.37 3.89
C GLU A 144 -9.25 32.14 2.97
N GLN A 145 -8.03 32.28 3.50
CA GLN A 145 -6.80 31.97 2.75
C GLN A 145 -6.73 30.49 2.37
N PHE A 146 -7.14 29.59 3.28
CA PHE A 146 -7.26 28.16 2.96
C PHE A 146 -8.35 27.90 1.92
N ASP A 147 -9.47 28.61 1.98
CA ASP A 147 -10.55 28.44 0.99
C ASP A 147 -10.16 28.97 -0.40
N GLN A 148 -9.37 30.05 -0.47
CA GLN A 148 -8.77 30.51 -1.71
C GLN A 148 -7.76 29.51 -2.28
N PHE A 149 -6.89 28.94 -1.43
CA PHE A 149 -6.01 27.85 -1.83
C PHE A 149 -6.81 26.64 -2.33
N TRP A 150 -7.89 26.28 -1.64
CA TRP A 150 -8.76 25.18 -2.02
C TRP A 150 -9.39 25.38 -3.39
N LYS A 151 -9.84 26.60 -3.72
CA LYS A 151 -10.34 26.93 -5.06
C LYS A 151 -9.26 26.74 -6.13
N ARG A 152 -8.05 27.27 -5.92
CA ARG A 152 -6.91 27.06 -6.82
C ARG A 152 -6.59 25.57 -6.99
N LEU A 153 -6.67 24.80 -5.91
CA LEU A 153 -6.43 23.36 -5.93
C LEU A 153 -7.47 22.61 -6.78
N VAL A 154 -8.75 22.97 -6.65
CA VAL A 154 -9.84 22.37 -7.44
C VAL A 154 -9.68 22.69 -8.94
N GLU A 155 -9.21 23.89 -9.29
CA GLU A 155 -8.91 24.24 -10.68
C GLU A 155 -7.76 23.40 -11.25
N MET A 156 -6.68 23.24 -10.49
CA MET A 156 -5.58 22.36 -10.88
C MET A 156 -6.05 20.91 -11.03
N GLU A 157 -6.87 20.40 -10.10
CA GLU A 157 -7.45 19.06 -10.20
C GLU A 157 -8.32 18.91 -11.45
N SER A 158 -9.13 19.92 -11.80
CA SER A 158 -9.94 19.90 -13.02
C SER A 158 -9.06 19.79 -14.27
N PHE A 159 -7.98 20.56 -14.32
CA PHE A 159 -7.01 20.49 -15.42
C PHE A 159 -6.36 19.11 -15.53
N ILE A 160 -5.89 18.55 -14.42
CA ILE A 160 -5.31 17.21 -14.37
C ILE A 160 -6.32 16.15 -14.81
N SER A 161 -7.57 16.20 -14.34
CA SER A 161 -8.62 15.26 -14.74
C SER A 161 -8.92 15.33 -16.24
N ARG A 162 -8.88 16.53 -16.86
CA ARG A 162 -9.04 16.67 -18.32
C ARG A 162 -7.85 16.06 -19.07
N LEU A 163 -6.63 16.22 -18.57
CA LEU A 163 -5.45 15.57 -19.17
C LEU A 163 -5.54 14.05 -19.08
N GLU A 164 -5.86 13.51 -17.91
CA GLU A 164 -6.08 12.07 -17.71
C GLU A 164 -7.14 11.55 -18.68
N PHE A 165 -8.27 12.26 -18.79
CA PHE A 165 -9.32 11.91 -19.74
C PHE A 165 -8.82 11.89 -21.19
N ARG A 166 -8.07 12.92 -21.62
CA ARG A 166 -7.51 12.98 -22.99
C ARG A 166 -6.55 11.83 -23.26
N ILE A 167 -5.71 11.45 -22.30
CA ILE A 167 -4.76 10.35 -22.44
C ILE A 167 -5.50 9.01 -22.52
N HIS A 168 -6.43 8.75 -21.60
CA HIS A 168 -7.23 7.53 -21.62
C HIS A 168 -8.10 7.42 -22.87
N PHE A 169 -8.73 8.51 -23.29
CA PHE A 169 -9.56 8.54 -24.48
C PHE A 169 -8.73 8.41 -25.77
N GLY A 170 -7.57 9.07 -25.84
CA GLY A 170 -6.62 8.91 -26.93
C GLY A 170 -6.13 7.47 -27.08
N PHE A 171 -5.86 6.80 -25.96
CA PHE A 171 -5.51 5.38 -25.94
C PHE A 171 -6.65 4.50 -26.48
N LEU A 172 -7.90 4.74 -26.07
CA LEU A 172 -9.06 4.01 -26.61
C LEU A 172 -9.23 4.20 -28.12
N LEU A 173 -9.05 5.43 -28.62
CA LEU A 173 -9.11 5.70 -30.06
C LEU A 173 -7.98 5.00 -30.83
N ALA A 174 -6.77 4.97 -30.26
CA ALA A 174 -5.62 4.28 -30.86
C ALA A 174 -5.86 2.77 -30.98
N LEU A 175 -6.57 2.15 -30.03
CA LEU A 175 -6.93 0.73 -30.08
C LEU A 175 -8.03 0.39 -31.10
N LYS A 176 -8.82 1.37 -31.55
CA LYS A 176 -9.96 1.13 -32.45
C LYS A 176 -9.53 0.59 -33.82
N LYS A 177 -8.46 1.14 -34.41
CA LYS A 177 -7.93 0.69 -35.71
C LYS A 177 -7.39 -0.74 -35.69
N PRO A 178 -6.48 -1.12 -34.77
CA PRO A 178 -6.00 -2.50 -34.68
C PRO A 178 -7.12 -3.48 -34.31
N PHE A 179 -8.09 -3.08 -33.48
CA PHE A 179 -9.25 -3.92 -33.20
C PHE A 179 -10.11 -4.20 -34.45
N VAL A 180 -10.42 -3.16 -35.24
CA VAL A 180 -11.16 -3.33 -36.51
C VAL A 180 -10.37 -4.19 -37.49
N SER A 181 -9.06 -3.97 -37.62
CA SER A 181 -8.18 -4.77 -38.48
C SER A 181 -8.15 -6.25 -38.06
N ALA A 182 -7.99 -6.53 -36.76
CA ALA A 182 -8.02 -7.89 -36.22
C ALA A 182 -9.38 -8.56 -36.46
N LYS A 183 -10.49 -7.85 -36.25
CA LYS A 183 -11.84 -8.34 -36.51
C LYS A 183 -12.04 -8.71 -37.99
N THR A 184 -11.62 -7.83 -38.91
CA THR A 184 -11.69 -8.10 -40.36
C THR A 184 -10.83 -9.29 -40.75
N CYS A 185 -9.64 -9.42 -40.16
CA CYS A 185 -8.75 -10.56 -40.41
C CYS A 185 -9.40 -11.88 -39.98
N ILE A 186 -9.93 -11.95 -38.76
CA ILE A 186 -10.64 -13.12 -38.22
C ILE A 186 -11.85 -13.47 -39.09
N CYS A 187 -12.68 -12.50 -39.45
CA CYS A 187 -13.85 -12.73 -40.31
C CYS A 187 -13.46 -13.29 -41.69
N ASN A 188 -12.37 -12.79 -42.28
CA ASN A 188 -11.88 -13.28 -43.58
C ASN A 188 -11.25 -14.67 -43.49
N CYS A 189 -10.64 -15.02 -42.36
CA CYS A 189 -10.15 -16.38 -42.10
C CYS A 189 -11.33 -17.36 -41.94
N LEU A 190 -12.34 -17.01 -41.14
CA LEU A 190 -13.53 -17.86 -40.95
C LEU A 190 -14.30 -18.07 -42.24
N LYS A 191 -14.49 -17.01 -43.06
CA LYS A 191 -15.15 -17.12 -44.37
C LYS A 191 -14.45 -18.11 -45.31
N ARG A 192 -13.11 -18.11 -45.32
CA ARG A 192 -12.33 -19.04 -46.16
C ARG A 192 -12.47 -20.50 -45.73
N VAL A 193 -12.59 -20.76 -44.43
CA VAL A 193 -12.79 -22.11 -43.90
C VAL A 193 -14.20 -22.61 -44.17
N SER A 194 -15.21 -21.74 -44.17
CA SER A 194 -16.61 -22.11 -44.46
C SER A 194 -16.94 -22.27 -45.96
N SER A 195 -15.98 -22.03 -46.85
CA SER A 195 -16.16 -22.13 -48.32
C SER A 195 -15.36 -23.29 -48.95
N GLN A 196 -14.72 -24.12 -48.12
CA GLN A 196 -14.21 -25.45 -48.48
C GLN A 196 -15.21 -26.52 -48.05
#